data_AF-A0A662CDE1-F1
#
_entry.id   AF-A0A662CDE1-F1
#
_cell.length_a   1.000
_cell.length_b   1.000
_cell.length_c   1.000
_cell.angle_alpha   90.00
_cell.angle_beta   90.00
_cell.angle_gamma   90.00
#
_symmetry.space_group_name_H-M   'P 1'
#
loop_
_entity.id
_entity.type
_entity.pdbx_description
1 polymer ?
#
loop_
_entity_poly.entity_id
_entity_poly.type
_entity_poly.pdbx_seq_one_letter_code
_entity_poly.pdbx_strand_id
1 'polypeptide(L)'
;MARFAREWEEKFTFRPRKGSWGVNLAMENVPLLAKVGDPRKRIKRLERQLWFFEEKYAMGSEAFYEKYRQGEIGAFEEFAVWAEIFTEYLYWKRRLK
;
A
#
# COMPACT_ATOMS: atom_id res chain seq x y z
N MET A 1 21.68 -1.84 11.90
CA MET A 1 21.03 -2.13 13.21
C MET A 1 19.96 -1.07 13.45
N ALA A 2 18.72 -1.35 13.08
CA ALA A 2 17.74 -2.06 13.92
C ALA A 2 17.16 -1.18 15.05
N ARG A 3 16.70 0.04 14.71
CA ARG A 3 15.83 0.83 15.61
C ARG A 3 14.51 1.24 14.94
N PHE A 4 14.54 1.57 13.64
CA PHE A 4 13.34 1.92 12.85
C PHE A 4 12.38 0.74 12.58
N ALA A 5 12.88 -0.49 12.45
CA ALA A 5 12.05 -1.66 12.17
C ALA A 5 11.26 -2.17 13.39
N ARG A 6 11.67 -1.80 14.61
CA ARG A 6 11.10 -2.33 15.85
C ARG A 6 9.84 -1.60 16.30
N GLU A 7 9.75 -0.31 15.99
CA GLU A 7 8.62 0.54 16.41
C GLU A 7 7.36 0.32 15.55
N TRP A 8 7.53 -0.28 14.36
CA TRP A 8 6.44 -0.61 13.44
C TRP A 8 5.68 -1.90 13.81
N GLU A 9 6.32 -2.82 14.54
CA GLU A 9 5.71 -4.10 14.93
C GLU A 9 4.72 -3.96 16.10
N GLU A 10 4.90 -2.93 16.94
CA GLU A 10 4.15 -2.80 18.20
C GLU A 10 2.79 -2.09 18.04
N LYS A 11 2.70 -1.08 17.16
CA LYS A 11 1.46 -0.28 16.98
C LYS A 11 0.38 -0.98 16.15
N PHE A 12 0.70 -2.09 15.49
CA PHE A 12 -0.21 -2.81 14.60
C PHE A 12 -0.64 -4.19 15.13
N THR A 13 -0.58 -4.40 16.45
CA THR A 13 -1.15 -5.61 17.07
C THR A 13 -2.68 -5.51 17.17
N PHE A 14 -3.35 -5.60 16.02
CA PHE A 14 -4.78 -5.81 15.97
C PHE A 14 -5.09 -7.22 16.47
N ARG A 15 -5.70 -7.33 17.66
CA ARG A 15 -6.21 -8.59 18.20
C ARG A 15 -7.57 -8.89 17.55
N PRO A 16 -7.73 -9.92 16.71
CA PRO A 16 -9.02 -10.22 16.12
C PRO A 16 -9.96 -10.82 17.18
N ARG A 17 -11.13 -10.20 17.39
CA ARG A 17 -12.26 -10.89 18.05
C ARG A 17 -12.79 -11.94 17.08
N LYS A 18 -12.78 -13.20 17.50
CA LYS A 18 -13.37 -14.34 16.77
C LYS A 18 -14.83 -14.01 16.45
N GLY A 19 -15.20 -14.02 15.16
CA GLY A 19 -16.61 -14.08 14.76
C GLY A 19 -17.09 -13.15 13.64
N SER A 20 -16.25 -12.68 12.73
CA SER A 20 -16.73 -12.02 11.50
C SER A 20 -15.94 -12.52 10.29
N TRP A 21 -16.66 -12.95 9.26
CA TRP A 21 -16.12 -13.24 7.93
C TRP A 21 -15.69 -11.93 7.27
N GLY A 22 -14.61 -11.34 7.77
CA GLY A 22 -14.06 -10.08 7.29
C GLY A 22 -12.59 -10.28 7.01
N VAL A 23 -12.26 -10.47 5.72
CA VAL A 23 -10.96 -10.20 5.08
C VAL A 23 -9.77 -10.23 6.05
N ASN A 24 -9.36 -11.43 6.48
CA ASN A 24 -8.07 -11.66 7.13
C ASN A 24 -6.93 -11.53 6.11
N LEU A 25 -6.75 -10.32 5.57
CA LEU A 25 -5.48 -9.91 4.98
C LEU A 25 -4.76 -9.04 5.99
N ALA A 26 -4.31 -9.69 7.06
CA ALA A 26 -3.20 -9.18 7.82
C ALA A 26 -2.10 -8.81 6.82
N MET A 27 -1.70 -7.54 6.81
CA MET A 27 -0.48 -7.04 6.16
C MET A 27 0.78 -7.65 6.78
N GLU A 28 0.68 -8.83 7.42
CA GLU A 28 1.77 -9.54 8.06
C GLU A 28 2.56 -10.30 7.02
N ASN A 29 3.61 -9.67 6.51
CA ASN A 29 4.58 -10.18 5.52
C ASN A 29 4.28 -9.86 4.06
N VAL A 30 3.93 -8.60 3.75
CA VAL A 30 4.16 -8.07 2.40
C VAL A 30 5.49 -7.32 2.41
N PRO A 31 6.65 -8.00 2.26
CA PRO A 31 7.93 -7.31 2.18
C PRO A 31 7.88 -6.32 1.02
N LEU A 32 7.86 -5.01 1.32
CA LEU A 32 7.88 -3.93 0.30
C LEU A 32 9.00 -4.17 -0.74
N LEU A 33 10.04 -4.91 -0.36
CA LEU A 33 11.24 -5.21 -1.11
C LEU A 33 11.49 -6.70 -1.43
N ALA A 34 10.50 -7.61 -1.38
CA ALA A 34 10.76 -8.95 -1.93
C ALA A 34 11.14 -8.82 -3.41
N LYS A 35 12.31 -9.38 -3.77
CA LYS A 35 12.76 -9.60 -5.15
C LYS A 35 11.79 -10.57 -5.84
N VAL A 36 10.62 -10.07 -6.18
CA VAL A 36 9.68 -10.79 -7.03
C VAL A 36 10.16 -10.55 -8.45
N GLY A 37 10.89 -11.51 -9.02
CA GLY A 37 11.37 -11.43 -10.40
C GLY A 37 10.25 -11.45 -11.44
N ASP A 38 9.00 -11.72 -11.02
CA ASP A 38 7.81 -11.73 -11.87
C ASP A 38 7.03 -10.41 -11.73
N PRO A 39 7.03 -9.55 -12.78
CA PRO A 39 6.31 -8.29 -12.79
C PRO A 39 4.80 -8.44 -12.54
N ARG A 40 4.17 -9.55 -12.95
CA ARG A 40 2.73 -9.77 -12.75
C ARG A 40 2.38 -9.97 -11.27
N LYS A 41 3.20 -10.74 -10.55
CA LYS A 41 3.04 -10.91 -9.10
C LYS A 41 3.28 -9.61 -8.35
N ARG A 42 4.22 -8.78 -8.82
CA ARG A 42 4.50 -7.45 -8.25
C ARG A 42 3.29 -6.52 -8.42
N ILE A 43 2.71 -6.45 -9.62
CA ILE A 43 1.50 -5.66 -9.90
C ILE A 43 0.34 -6.10 -9.01
N LYS A 44 0.03 -7.40 -8.94
CA LYS A 44 -1.08 -7.90 -8.11
C LYS A 44 -0.91 -7.55 -6.62
N ARG A 45 0.33 -7.45 -6.15
CA ARG A 45 0.63 -7.02 -4.78
C ARG A 45 0.36 -5.53 -4.59
N LEU A 46 0.82 -4.71 -5.53
CA LEU A 46 0.59 -3.26 -5.53
C LEU A 46 -0.90 -2.94 -5.63
N GLU A 47 -1.66 -3.65 -6.48
CA GLU A 47 -3.13 -3.49 -6.59
C GLU A 47 -3.84 -3.72 -5.25
N ARG A 48 -3.44 -4.76 -4.50
CA ARG A 48 -3.99 -4.99 -3.15
C ARG A 48 -3.64 -3.87 -2.18
N GLN A 49 -2.41 -3.37 -2.23
CA GLN A 49 -1.99 -2.26 -1.38
C GLN A 49 -2.76 -0.99 -1.71
N LEU A 50 -2.91 -0.66 -2.99
CA LEU A 50 -3.71 0.47 -3.47
C LEU A 50 -5.16 0.37 -3.02
N TRP A 51 -5.78 -0.81 -3.18
CA TRP A 51 -7.17 -1.04 -2.76
C TRP A 51 -7.41 -0.68 -1.28
N PHE A 52 -6.47 -0.97 -0.38
CA PHE A 52 -6.62 -0.58 1.03
C PHE A 52 -6.70 0.95 1.22
N PHE A 53 -5.89 1.71 0.49
CA PHE A 53 -5.97 3.16 0.53
C PHE A 53 -7.26 3.66 -0.12
N GLU A 54 -7.62 3.09 -1.27
CA GLU A 54 -8.83 3.47 -1.99
C GLU A 54 -10.09 3.30 -1.15
N GLU A 55 -10.19 2.20 -0.40
CA GLU A 55 -11.28 1.97 0.57
C GLU A 55 -11.18 2.92 1.77
N LYS A 56 -9.99 3.11 2.36
CA LYS A 56 -9.80 3.95 3.56
C LYS A 56 -10.21 5.41 3.31
N TYR A 57 -9.92 5.94 2.13
CA TYR A 57 -10.21 7.34 1.77
C TYR A 57 -11.39 7.50 0.81
N ALA A 58 -12.05 6.40 0.43
CA ALA A 58 -13.13 6.39 -0.56
C ALA A 58 -12.75 7.14 -1.85
N MET A 59 -11.50 6.98 -2.32
CA MET A 59 -10.93 7.74 -3.43
C MET A 59 -10.02 6.83 -4.27
N GLY A 60 -10.23 6.79 -5.59
CA GLY A 60 -9.37 6.02 -6.49
C GLY A 60 -7.93 6.55 -6.53
N SER A 61 -6.94 5.66 -6.66
CA SER A 61 -5.52 6.01 -6.62
C SER A 61 -5.10 7.01 -7.70
N GLU A 62 -5.73 6.97 -8.87
CA GLU A 62 -5.48 7.93 -9.95
C GLU A 62 -5.94 9.35 -9.57
N ALA A 63 -7.16 9.47 -9.06
CA ALA A 63 -7.70 10.75 -8.61
C ALA A 63 -6.92 11.31 -7.41
N PHE A 64 -6.55 10.42 -6.47
CA PHE A 64 -5.66 10.75 -5.36
C PHE A 64 -4.33 11.31 -5.87
N TYR A 65 -3.67 10.61 -6.80
CA TYR A 65 -2.33 10.98 -7.26
C TYR A 65 -2.31 12.31 -8.01
N GLU A 66 -3.36 12.61 -8.78
CA GLU A 66 -3.49 13.89 -9.47
C GLU A 66 -3.60 15.04 -8.45
N LYS A 67 -4.49 14.91 -7.47
CA LYS A 67 -4.64 15.92 -6.41
C LYS A 67 -3.39 16.03 -5.53
N TYR A 68 -2.71 14.92 -5.25
CA TYR A 68 -1.44 14.89 -4.51
C TYR A 68 -0.34 15.66 -5.23
N ARG A 69 -0.16 15.45 -6.53
CA ARG A 69 0.85 16.19 -7.32
C ARG A 69 0.54 17.67 -7.45
N GLN A 70 -0.74 18.05 -7.46
CA GLN A 70 -1.18 19.44 -7.49
C GLN A 70 -1.09 20.12 -6.11
N GLY A 71 -0.80 19.36 -5.04
CA GLY A 71 -0.74 19.88 -3.67
C GLY A 71 -2.12 20.18 -3.08
N GLU A 72 -3.20 19.68 -3.69
CA GLU A 72 -4.58 19.91 -3.25
C GLU A 72 -4.97 19.05 -2.03
N ILE A 73 -4.20 18.00 -1.74
CA ILE A 73 -4.38 17.18 -0.55
C ILE A 73 -3.16 17.33 0.36
N GLY A 74 -3.40 17.27 1.67
CA GLY A 74 -2.38 17.53 2.68
C GLY A 74 -1.16 16.62 2.60
N ALA A 75 -0.04 17.07 3.17
CA ALA A 75 1.20 16.31 3.23
C ALA A 75 1.21 15.33 4.41
N PHE A 76 0.35 14.31 4.37
CA PHE A 76 0.38 13.23 5.34
C PHE A 76 1.39 12.15 4.91
N GLU A 77 2.09 11.57 5.88
CA GLU A 77 3.08 10.49 5.63
C GLU A 77 2.45 9.32 4.86
N GLU A 78 1.21 8.97 5.21
CA GLU A 78 0.42 7.94 4.52
C GLU A 78 0.10 8.27 3.05
N PHE A 79 0.00 9.55 2.67
CA PHE A 79 -0.22 9.95 1.27
C PHE A 79 1.07 9.85 0.47
N ALA A 80 2.22 10.13 1.07
CA ALA A 80 3.51 9.87 0.42
C ALA A 80 3.66 8.38 0.09
N VAL A 81 3.29 7.49 1.02
CA VAL A 81 3.30 6.03 0.81
C VAL A 81 2.34 5.62 -0.30
N TRP A 82 1.10 6.13 -0.29
CA TRP A 82 0.14 5.82 -1.35
C TRP A 82 0.66 6.27 -2.74
N ALA A 83 1.23 7.47 -2.83
CA ALA A 83 1.81 7.99 -4.06
C ALA A 83 2.99 7.15 -4.56
N GLU A 84 3.85 6.66 -3.66
CA GLU A 84 4.96 5.77 -4.00
C GLU A 84 4.46 4.44 -4.57
N ILE A 85 3.49 3.80 -3.90
CA ILE A 85 2.90 2.53 -4.34
C ILE A 85 2.26 2.69 -5.73
N PHE A 86 1.53 3.78 -5.96
CA PHE A 86 0.87 4.03 -7.24
C PHE A 86 1.88 4.30 -8.35
N THR A 87 2.94 5.05 -8.05
CA THR A 87 4.04 5.30 -9.00
C THR A 87 4.72 3.98 -9.40
N GLU A 88 4.98 3.10 -8.43
CA GLU A 88 5.56 1.79 -8.70
C GLU A 88 4.62 0.91 -9.55
N TYR A 89 3.32 0.96 -9.26
CA TYR A 89 2.30 0.24 -10.02
C TYR A 89 2.31 0.65 -11.50
N LEU A 90 2.31 1.96 -11.77
CA LEU A 90 2.37 2.49 -13.14
C LEU A 90 3.65 2.07 -13.86
N TYR A 91 4.78 2.08 -13.16
CA TYR A 91 6.07 1.65 -13.72
C TYR A 91 6.02 0.19 -14.19
N TRP A 92 5.54 -0.74 -13.36
CA TRP A 92 5.44 -2.14 -13.73
C TRP A 92 4.38 -2.40 -14.79
N LYS A 93 3.23 -1.71 -14.72
CA LYS A 93 2.16 -1.82 -15.72
C LYS A 93 2.62 -1.38 -17.10
N ARG A 94 3.45 -0.33 -17.19
CA ARG A 94 4.04 0.14 -18.46
C ARG A 94 5.01 -0.88 -19.06
N ARG A 95 5.76 -1.62 -18.23
CA ARG A 95 6.74 -2.63 -18.68
C ARG A 95 6.13 -3.95 -19.15
N LEU A 96 4.86 -4.20 -18.85
CA LEU A 96 4.13 -5.39 -19.31
C LEU A 96 3.29 -5.16 -20.57
N LYS A 97 3.21 -3.91 -21.06
CA LYS A 97 2.69 -3.57 -22.38
C LYS A 97 3.75 -3.82 -23.45
#